data_AF-A0A7C3SSR7-F1
#
_entry.id   AF-A0A7C3SSR7-F1
#
_cell.length_a   1.000
_cell.length_b   1.000
_cell.length_c   1.000
_cell.angle_alpha   90.00
_cell.angle_beta   90.00
_cell.angle_gamma   90.00
#
_symmetry.space_group_name_H-M   'P 1'
#
loop_
_entity.id
_entity.type
_entity.pdbx_description
1 polymer ?
#
loop_
_entity_poly.entity_id
_entity_poly.type
_entity_poly.pdbx_seq_one_letter_code
_entity_poly.pdbx_strand_id
1 'polypeptide(L)'
;MVQVLLQIHNFWKQFSTREKRLILGVVVVCVLFAMNVIYRSTMGYINELENTMERLQQDLINYTHQLTLKQSVETEYAQVARQHSSKWTEAEIHDRLRQELYRLAQKYPPELNEEGIPIKTITSTGALVEIPSLQQGILRTTGKNYREYTLNVKLPPTDFTSMIMFLQRLQSSPQSLRIDNIDLRRHPLEEKVSADMDITRIITAGMTSEGITSSTVTNLSFDPVDWNCTGGTLTAQKDPQKSDFLVAESTHQTMEVSFVRSFHPGEKWILEIDLSTRAEAYLMLSSPDNVVFEGKETLKNDGKIYRYRLSMALPESKQERLRIRIPHIIVQGNGSKVFIYNGKLIKAG
;
A
#
# COMPACT_ATOMS: atom_id res chain seq x y z
N MET A 1 24.01 -64.95 -9.96
CA MET A 1 22.61 -65.37 -10.17
C MET A 1 22.47 -66.79 -10.70
N VAL A 2 23.16 -67.17 -11.79
CA VAL A 2 23.02 -68.50 -12.43
C VAL A 2 23.46 -69.66 -11.51
N GLN A 3 24.55 -69.51 -10.76
CA GLN A 3 25.02 -70.53 -9.79
C GLN A 3 24.04 -70.75 -8.61
N VAL A 4 23.39 -69.68 -8.15
CA VAL A 4 22.40 -69.74 -7.05
C VAL A 4 21.14 -70.47 -7.51
N LEU A 5 20.67 -70.21 -8.74
CA LEU A 5 19.54 -70.91 -9.36
C LEU A 5 19.81 -72.41 -9.56
N LEU A 6 21.03 -72.77 -9.95
CA LEU A 6 21.46 -74.17 -10.09
C LEU A 6 21.52 -74.92 -8.75
N GLN A 7 22.03 -74.26 -7.69
CA GLN A 7 22.04 -74.82 -6.34
C GLN A 7 20.63 -75.06 -5.80
N ILE A 8 19.71 -74.10 -6.02
CA ILE A 8 18.29 -74.24 -5.65
C ILE A 8 17.64 -75.40 -6.39
N HIS A 9 17.93 -75.59 -7.68
CA HIS A 9 17.38 -76.69 -8.48
C HIS A 9 17.86 -78.08 -8.01
N ASN A 10 19.14 -78.21 -7.65
CA ASN A 10 19.69 -79.45 -7.11
C ASN A 10 19.15 -79.77 -5.72
N PHE A 11 18.99 -78.77 -4.84
CA PHE A 11 18.29 -78.92 -3.56
C PHE A 11 16.83 -79.34 -3.77
N TRP A 12 16.14 -78.75 -4.74
CA TRP A 12 14.75 -79.09 -5.05
C TRP A 12 14.58 -80.54 -5.49
N LYS A 13 15.57 -81.14 -6.18
CA LYS A 13 15.49 -82.55 -6.60
C LYS A 13 15.55 -83.54 -5.43
N GLN A 14 16.22 -83.20 -4.33
CA GLN A 14 16.40 -84.09 -3.17
C GLN A 14 15.14 -84.26 -2.30
N PHE A 15 14.18 -83.35 -2.37
CA PHE A 15 12.96 -83.41 -1.56
C PHE A 15 11.89 -84.33 -2.12
N SER A 16 11.18 -85.02 -1.21
CA SER A 16 10.02 -85.85 -1.54
C SER A 16 8.85 -85.01 -2.09
N THR A 17 7.91 -85.64 -2.80
CA THR A 17 6.74 -84.96 -3.37
C THR A 17 5.84 -84.30 -2.32
N ARG A 18 5.85 -84.81 -1.07
CA ARG A 18 5.11 -84.21 0.05
C ARG A 18 5.80 -82.94 0.56
N GLU A 19 7.11 -82.97 0.72
CA GLU A 19 7.92 -81.82 1.16
C GLU A 19 7.88 -80.67 0.14
N LYS A 20 7.92 -80.98 -1.16
CA LYS A 20 7.78 -79.98 -2.24
C LYS A 20 6.46 -79.22 -2.16
N ARG A 21 5.34 -79.90 -1.89
CA ARG A 21 4.02 -79.25 -1.75
C ARG A 21 3.97 -78.37 -0.50
N LEU A 22 4.59 -78.82 0.59
CA LEU A 22 4.64 -78.08 1.83
C LEU A 22 5.49 -76.80 1.70
N ILE A 23 6.67 -76.90 1.06
CA ILE A 23 7.52 -75.75 0.75
C ILE A 23 6.79 -74.77 -0.18
N LEU A 24 6.11 -75.26 -1.23
CA LEU A 24 5.35 -74.39 -2.12
C LEU A 24 4.21 -73.66 -1.39
N GLY A 25 3.53 -74.35 -0.46
CA GLY A 25 2.55 -73.73 0.43
C GLY A 25 3.15 -72.63 1.31
N VAL A 26 4.32 -72.89 1.92
CA VAL A 26 5.03 -71.90 2.74
C VAL A 26 5.46 -70.68 1.90
N VAL A 27 5.98 -70.88 0.69
CA VAL A 27 6.35 -69.77 -0.20
C VAL A 27 5.13 -68.92 -0.56
N VAL A 28 3.99 -69.53 -0.91
CA VAL A 28 2.75 -68.80 -1.20
C VAL A 28 2.29 -67.99 0.02
N VAL A 29 2.33 -68.58 1.22
CA VAL A 29 2.00 -67.87 2.47
C VAL A 29 2.97 -66.72 2.74
N CYS A 30 4.27 -66.90 2.53
CA CYS A 30 5.26 -65.83 2.67
C CYS A 30 5.03 -64.69 1.67
N VAL A 31 4.69 -64.99 0.42
CA VAL A 31 4.40 -63.98 -0.61
C VAL A 31 3.13 -63.20 -0.26
N LEU A 32 2.07 -63.89 0.18
CA LEU A 32 0.83 -63.25 0.63
C LEU A 32 1.04 -62.39 1.87
N PHE A 33 1.88 -62.85 2.81
CA PHE A 33 2.26 -62.08 3.99
C PHE A 33 3.03 -60.81 3.59
N ALA A 34 4.03 -60.93 2.71
CA ALA A 34 4.79 -59.78 2.22
C ALA A 34 3.89 -58.77 1.50
N MET A 35 2.97 -59.23 0.64
CA MET A 35 1.98 -58.35 0.01
C MET A 35 1.08 -57.64 1.03
N ASN A 36 0.63 -58.34 2.08
CA ASN A 36 -0.19 -57.73 3.13
C ASN A 36 0.58 -56.67 3.92
N VAL A 37 1.85 -56.93 4.24
CA VAL A 37 2.72 -55.96 4.94
C VAL A 37 2.94 -54.72 4.09
N ILE A 38 3.25 -54.89 2.79
CA ILE A 38 3.40 -53.76 1.86
C ILE A 38 2.09 -52.99 1.76
N TYR A 39 0.97 -53.67 1.57
CA TYR A 39 -0.34 -53.04 1.49
C TYR A 39 -0.67 -52.21 2.73
N ARG A 40 -0.47 -52.77 3.93
CA ARG A 40 -0.67 -52.04 5.20
C ARG A 40 0.26 -50.83 5.33
N SER A 41 1.53 -50.98 4.93
CA SER A 41 2.50 -49.89 4.97
C SER A 41 2.09 -48.74 4.04
N THR A 42 1.72 -49.06 2.81
CA THR A 42 1.30 -48.05 1.83
C THR A 42 0.01 -47.36 2.25
N MET A 43 -0.95 -48.11 2.79
CA MET A 43 -2.20 -47.54 3.30
C MET A 43 -1.96 -46.62 4.50
N GLY A 44 -1.04 -46.99 5.40
CA GLY A 44 -0.64 -46.13 6.51
C GLY A 44 -0.03 -44.81 6.03
N TYR A 45 0.85 -44.87 5.04
CA TYR A 45 1.47 -43.68 4.45
C TYR A 45 0.47 -42.78 3.71
N ILE A 46 -0.50 -43.37 3.00
CA ILE A 46 -1.58 -42.61 2.34
C ILE A 46 -2.44 -41.89 3.39
N ASN A 47 -2.83 -42.57 4.47
CA ASN A 47 -3.63 -41.95 5.53
C ASN A 47 -2.87 -40.81 6.22
N GLU A 48 -1.56 -40.94 6.41
CA GLU A 48 -0.74 -39.87 6.97
C GLU A 48 -0.69 -38.66 6.04
N LEU A 49 -0.51 -38.89 4.73
CA LEU A 49 -0.59 -37.84 3.71
C LEU A 49 -1.95 -37.14 3.70
N GLU A 50 -3.06 -37.89 3.76
CA GLU A 50 -4.41 -37.31 3.84
C GLU A 50 -4.58 -36.44 5.09
N ASN A 51 -4.15 -36.92 6.27
CA ASN A 51 -4.21 -36.14 7.50
C ASN A 51 -3.37 -34.86 7.42
N THR A 52 -2.17 -34.93 6.82
CA THR A 52 -1.35 -33.73 6.62
C THR A 52 -1.99 -32.75 5.63
N MET A 53 -2.63 -33.25 4.58
CA MET A 53 -3.33 -32.43 3.60
C MET A 53 -4.52 -31.72 4.25
N GLU A 54 -5.33 -32.43 5.03
CA GLU A 54 -6.48 -31.87 5.76
C GLU A 54 -6.04 -30.80 6.77
N ARG A 55 -4.96 -31.07 7.51
CA ARG A 55 -4.38 -30.08 8.44
C ARG A 55 -3.90 -28.83 7.71
N LEU A 56 -3.16 -28.98 6.61
CA LEU A 56 -2.67 -27.84 5.83
C LEU A 56 -3.81 -27.04 5.20
N GLN A 57 -4.87 -27.71 4.75
CA GLN A 57 -6.07 -27.06 4.24
C GLN A 57 -6.76 -26.24 5.34
N GLN A 58 -6.87 -26.80 6.55
CA GLN A 58 -7.43 -26.08 7.69
C GLN A 58 -6.59 -24.86 8.09
N ASP A 59 -5.26 -25.00 8.10
CA ASP A 59 -4.35 -23.89 8.38
C ASP A 59 -4.48 -22.78 7.32
N LEU A 60 -4.62 -23.15 6.04
CA LEU A 60 -4.82 -22.19 4.95
C LEU A 60 -6.16 -21.44 5.08
N ILE A 61 -7.23 -22.14 5.46
CA ILE A 61 -8.53 -21.51 5.75
C ILE A 61 -8.41 -20.53 6.92
N ASN A 62 -7.74 -20.93 8.00
CA ASN A 62 -7.54 -20.09 9.18
C ASN A 62 -6.74 -18.82 8.84
N TYR A 63 -5.63 -18.94 8.08
CA TYR A 63 -4.86 -17.78 7.64
C TYR A 63 -5.63 -16.86 6.71
N THR A 64 -6.43 -17.44 5.81
CA THR A 64 -7.30 -16.66 4.92
C THR A 64 -8.33 -15.87 5.73
N HIS A 65 -8.95 -16.49 6.73
CA HIS A 65 -9.89 -15.81 7.62
C HIS A 65 -9.22 -14.70 8.43
N GLN A 66 -8.02 -14.94 8.99
CA GLN A 66 -7.25 -13.92 9.70
C GLN A 66 -6.84 -12.75 8.80
N LEU A 67 -6.46 -13.03 7.55
CA LEU A 67 -6.16 -11.99 6.54
C LEU A 67 -7.39 -11.14 6.23
N THR A 68 -8.55 -11.75 6.02
CA THR A 68 -9.81 -11.04 5.76
C THR A 68 -10.21 -10.17 6.94
N LEU A 69 -10.12 -10.69 8.16
CA LEU A 69 -10.37 -9.91 9.38
C LEU A 69 -9.40 -8.73 9.50
N LYS A 70 -8.10 -8.97 9.30
CA LYS A 70 -7.09 -7.92 9.31
C LYS A 70 -7.39 -6.84 8.26
N GLN A 71 -7.74 -7.22 7.04
CA GLN A 71 -8.11 -6.29 5.98
C GLN A 71 -9.35 -5.47 6.33
N SER A 72 -10.39 -6.10 6.89
CA SER A 72 -11.60 -5.40 7.32
C SER A 72 -11.30 -4.36 8.42
N VAL A 73 -10.52 -4.76 9.43
CA VAL A 73 -10.06 -3.87 10.48
C VAL A 73 -9.23 -2.72 9.91
N GLU A 74 -8.26 -3.02 9.03
CA GLU A 74 -7.45 -2.01 8.33
C GLU A 74 -8.30 -1.05 7.49
N THR A 75 -9.38 -1.50 6.85
CA THR A 75 -10.27 -0.62 6.08
C THR A 75 -11.07 0.32 6.96
N GLU A 76 -11.57 -0.14 8.11
CA GLU A 76 -12.27 0.71 9.09
C GLU A 76 -11.33 1.76 9.69
N TYR A 77 -10.12 1.35 10.10
CA TYR A 77 -9.08 2.28 10.55
C TYR A 77 -8.69 3.28 9.46
N ALA A 78 -8.57 2.82 8.21
CA ALA A 78 -8.30 3.71 7.09
C ALA A 78 -9.45 4.67 6.81
N GLN A 79 -10.71 4.29 7.04
CA GLN A 79 -11.86 5.19 6.85
C GLN A 79 -11.88 6.31 7.90
N VAL A 80 -11.62 5.98 9.17
CA VAL A 80 -11.52 6.97 10.26
C VAL A 80 -10.32 7.91 10.05
N ALA A 81 -9.16 7.37 9.64
CA ALA A 81 -7.98 8.20 9.39
C ALA A 81 -8.08 9.03 8.07
N ARG A 82 -8.85 8.57 7.07
CA ARG A 82 -9.09 9.30 5.80
C ARG A 82 -9.84 10.60 6.01
N GLN A 83 -10.70 10.67 7.02
CA GLN A 83 -11.44 11.90 7.35
C GLN A 83 -10.51 13.05 7.73
N HIS A 84 -9.27 12.76 8.14
CA HIS A 84 -8.38 13.78 8.69
C HIS A 84 -7.02 13.92 7.98
N SER A 85 -6.50 12.98 7.19
CA SER A 85 -5.02 12.85 7.17
C SER A 85 -4.27 12.77 5.83
N SER A 86 -4.90 12.72 4.66
CA SER A 86 -4.18 12.34 3.43
C SER A 86 -3.26 13.41 2.82
N LYS A 87 -3.32 14.68 3.28
CA LYS A 87 -2.61 15.82 2.67
C LYS A 87 -1.53 16.47 3.55
N TRP A 88 -1.38 16.07 4.82
CA TRP A 88 -0.52 16.79 5.75
C TRP A 88 0.96 16.40 5.64
N THR A 89 1.82 17.42 5.75
CA THR A 89 3.28 17.25 5.85
C THR A 89 3.69 16.75 7.23
N GLU A 90 4.90 16.21 7.36
CA GLU A 90 5.43 15.75 8.67
C GLU A 90 5.46 16.88 9.71
N ALA A 91 5.82 18.10 9.29
CA ALA A 91 5.80 19.27 10.16
C ALA A 91 4.38 19.61 10.64
N GLU A 92 3.39 19.56 9.74
CA GLU A 92 1.98 19.78 10.10
C GLU A 92 1.43 18.67 11.00
N ILE A 93 1.82 17.42 10.77
CA ILE A 93 1.48 16.28 11.61
C ILE A 93 2.04 16.48 13.02
N HIS A 94 3.31 16.87 13.12
CA HIS A 94 3.99 17.15 14.38
C HIS A 94 3.30 18.31 15.11
N ASP A 95 3.06 19.43 14.44
CA ASP A 95 2.43 20.61 15.03
C ASP A 95 1.00 20.34 15.50
N ARG A 96 0.21 19.58 14.72
CA ARG A 96 -1.15 19.19 15.13
C ARG A 96 -1.15 18.22 16.29
N LEU A 97 -0.27 17.23 16.29
CA LEU A 97 -0.11 16.30 17.42
C LEU A 97 0.30 17.05 18.68
N ARG A 98 1.26 17.97 18.55
CA ARG A 98 1.71 18.85 19.62
C ARG A 98 0.56 19.69 20.18
N GLN A 99 -0.20 20.36 19.31
CA GLN A 99 -1.36 21.15 19.72
C GLN A 99 -2.40 20.31 20.46
N GLU A 100 -2.67 19.09 19.98
CA GLU A 100 -3.60 18.16 20.62
C GLU A 100 -3.10 17.71 22.00
N LEU A 101 -1.82 17.35 22.13
CA LEU A 101 -1.24 16.99 23.42
C LEU A 101 -1.31 18.14 24.43
N TYR A 102 -0.96 19.36 24.01
CA TYR A 102 -1.09 20.54 24.86
C TYR A 102 -2.55 20.88 25.20
N ARG A 103 -3.50 20.63 24.29
CA ARG A 103 -4.93 20.79 24.53
C ARG A 103 -5.41 19.83 25.61
N LEU A 104 -5.11 18.54 25.46
CA LEU A 104 -5.55 17.49 26.39
C LEU A 104 -4.92 17.63 27.79
N ALA A 105 -3.72 18.20 27.84
CA ALA A 105 -2.99 18.51 29.07
C ALA A 105 -3.58 19.69 29.86
N GLN A 106 -4.57 20.43 29.34
CA GLN A 106 -5.27 21.49 30.07
C GLN A 106 -6.38 20.91 30.97
N LYS A 107 -6.69 21.58 32.09
CA LYS A 107 -7.76 21.14 33.00
C LYS A 107 -9.11 21.06 32.29
N TYR A 108 -9.40 22.05 31.44
CA TYR A 108 -10.58 22.12 30.58
C TYR A 108 -10.13 22.31 29.13
N PRO A 109 -10.04 21.23 28.34
CA PRO A 109 -9.56 21.31 26.96
C PRO A 109 -10.60 22.04 26.09
N PRO A 110 -10.19 23.02 25.26
CA PRO A 110 -11.09 23.64 24.30
C PRO A 110 -11.63 22.62 23.29
N GLU A 111 -12.82 22.92 22.75
CA GLU A 111 -13.44 22.10 21.71
C GLU A 111 -12.65 22.17 20.39
N LEU A 112 -12.78 21.12 19.58
CA LEU A 112 -12.16 21.05 18.25
C LEU A 112 -13.16 21.53 17.20
N ASN A 113 -12.68 22.24 16.18
CA ASN A 113 -13.48 22.54 14.99
C ASN A 113 -13.60 21.30 14.06
N GLU A 114 -14.34 21.42 12.95
CA GLU A 114 -14.55 20.35 11.96
C GLU A 114 -13.24 19.78 11.36
N GLU A 115 -12.14 20.53 11.44
CA GLU A 115 -10.82 20.16 10.92
C GLU A 115 -9.88 19.58 12.00
N GLY A 116 -10.36 19.41 13.23
CA GLY A 116 -9.60 18.90 14.37
C GLY A 116 -8.62 19.90 14.98
N ILE A 117 -8.83 21.20 14.78
CA ILE A 117 -8.01 22.29 15.34
C ILE A 117 -8.70 22.86 16.58
N PRO A 118 -7.98 23.13 17.69
CA PRO A 118 -8.57 23.71 18.90
C PRO A 118 -9.17 25.09 18.61
N ILE A 119 -10.44 25.30 18.97
CA ILE A 119 -11.09 26.61 18.91
C ILE A 119 -10.47 27.47 20.02
N LYS A 120 -9.97 28.66 19.67
CA LYS A 120 -9.39 29.60 20.64
C LYS A 120 -10.47 30.14 21.57
N THR A 121 -10.81 29.42 22.63
CA THR A 121 -11.60 29.95 23.74
C THR A 121 -10.67 30.66 24.72
N ILE A 122 -11.06 31.84 25.18
CA ILE A 122 -10.32 32.63 26.18
C ILE A 122 -10.54 31.96 27.54
N THR A 123 -9.88 30.82 27.75
CA THR A 123 -9.93 30.10 29.02
C THR A 123 -8.53 30.09 29.61
N SER A 124 -8.32 30.92 30.63
CA SER A 124 -7.10 30.97 31.45
C SER A 124 -7.06 29.82 32.47
N THR A 125 -7.46 28.63 32.06
CA THR A 125 -7.55 27.48 32.95
C THR A 125 -6.20 26.79 33.05
N GLY A 126 -5.73 26.54 34.28
CA GLY A 126 -4.42 25.94 34.54
C GLY A 126 -4.22 24.56 33.90
N ALA A 127 -2.96 24.10 33.87
CA ALA A 127 -2.59 22.80 33.33
C ALA A 127 -3.07 21.64 34.23
N LEU A 128 -3.56 20.57 33.61
CA LEU A 128 -3.81 19.27 34.25
C LEU A 128 -2.49 18.52 34.44
N VAL A 129 -1.64 18.53 33.40
CA VAL A 129 -0.27 18.03 33.43
C VAL A 129 0.62 19.00 32.67
N GLU A 130 1.82 19.28 33.18
CA GLU A 130 2.79 20.13 32.48
C GLU A 130 3.58 19.31 31.45
N ILE A 131 3.68 19.77 30.21
CA ILE A 131 4.50 19.13 29.18
C ILE A 131 5.66 20.10 28.85
N PRO A 132 6.87 19.87 29.40
CA PRO A 132 7.96 20.85 29.36
C PRO A 132 8.48 21.10 27.94
N SER A 133 8.67 20.04 27.14
CA SER A 133 8.98 20.15 25.72
C SER A 133 8.69 18.81 25.04
N LEU A 134 8.11 18.87 23.85
CA LEU A 134 7.96 17.70 22.98
C LEU A 134 9.18 17.62 22.08
N GLN A 135 9.83 16.46 22.07
CA GLN A 135 10.94 16.20 21.14
C GLN A 135 10.40 16.02 19.72
N GLN A 136 11.28 16.03 18.72
CA GLN A 136 10.86 15.63 17.38
C GLN A 136 10.58 14.12 17.37
N GLY A 137 9.40 13.73 16.90
CA GLY A 137 9.02 12.34 16.72
C GLY A 137 9.58 11.74 15.44
N ILE A 138 9.36 10.44 15.26
CA ILE A 138 9.82 9.65 14.11
C ILE A 138 8.61 9.28 13.27
N LEU A 139 8.60 9.69 12.00
CA LEU A 139 7.64 9.20 11.02
C LEU A 139 8.09 7.84 10.48
N ARG A 140 7.29 6.80 10.69
CA ARG A 140 7.47 5.47 10.13
C ARG A 140 6.38 5.18 9.11
N THR A 141 6.75 4.63 7.97
CA THR A 141 5.77 4.16 6.98
C THR A 141 5.53 2.68 7.21
N THR A 142 4.61 2.36 8.12
CA THR A 142 4.26 0.99 8.49
C THR A 142 3.14 0.50 7.56
N GLY A 143 3.49 -0.10 6.41
CA GLY A 143 2.51 -0.69 5.48
C GLY A 143 2.01 0.23 4.35
N LYS A 144 1.20 -0.32 3.43
CA LYS A 144 0.81 0.34 2.17
C LYS A 144 -0.16 1.51 2.33
N ASN A 145 -0.85 1.63 3.47
CA ASN A 145 -2.03 2.49 3.61
C ASN A 145 -1.95 3.50 4.77
N TYR A 146 -0.93 3.42 5.63
CA TYR A 146 -0.79 4.33 6.76
C TYR A 146 0.67 4.67 7.07
N ARG A 147 0.85 5.84 7.66
CA ARG A 147 2.08 6.34 8.27
C ARG A 147 1.81 6.43 9.77
N GLU A 148 2.81 6.13 10.56
CA GLU A 148 2.77 6.22 12.01
C GLU A 148 3.76 7.32 12.40
N TYR A 149 3.31 8.32 13.14
CA TYR A 149 4.20 9.32 13.72
C TYR A 149 4.30 9.07 15.22
N THR A 150 5.46 8.59 15.67
CA THR A 150 5.71 8.26 17.08
C THR A 150 6.47 9.38 17.75
N LEU A 151 5.97 9.82 18.90
CA LEU A 151 6.53 10.88 19.71
C LEU A 151 6.74 10.40 21.15
N ASN A 152 7.96 10.56 21.65
CA ASN A 152 8.26 10.35 23.06
C ASN A 152 7.85 11.58 23.87
N VAL A 153 7.05 11.36 24.92
CA VAL A 153 6.52 12.40 25.80
C VAL A 153 6.94 12.11 27.24
N LYS A 154 7.63 13.07 27.83
CA LYS A 154 8.06 13.01 29.24
C LYS A 154 7.22 13.94 30.06
N LEU A 155 6.48 13.36 31.01
CA LEU A 155 5.65 14.08 31.96
C LEU A 155 6.40 14.20 33.30
N PRO A 156 6.57 15.42 33.82
CA PRO A 156 7.15 15.66 35.13
C PRO A 156 6.22 15.11 36.24
N PRO A 157 6.71 15.03 37.49
CA PRO A 157 5.92 14.54 38.61
C PRO A 157 4.59 15.31 38.76
N THR A 158 3.47 14.61 38.55
CA THR A 158 2.11 15.12 38.70
C THR A 158 1.26 14.19 39.55
N ASP A 159 0.07 14.64 39.94
CA ASP A 159 -0.85 13.84 40.73
C ASP A 159 -1.36 12.64 39.90
N PHE A 160 -1.43 11.46 40.52
CA PHE A 160 -1.81 10.23 39.84
C PHE A 160 -3.19 10.31 39.19
N THR A 161 -4.14 11.00 39.83
CA THR A 161 -5.48 11.26 39.26
C THR A 161 -5.41 12.11 37.99
N SER A 162 -4.59 13.15 37.98
CA SER A 162 -4.39 14.00 36.81
C SER A 162 -3.74 13.24 35.66
N MET A 163 -2.79 12.35 35.98
CA MET A 163 -2.16 11.44 35.00
C MET A 163 -3.20 10.51 34.35
N ILE A 164 -4.04 9.85 35.15
CA ILE A 164 -5.09 8.96 34.64
C ILE A 164 -6.06 9.72 33.74
N MET A 165 -6.52 10.90 34.17
CA MET A 165 -7.43 11.72 33.36
C MET A 165 -6.79 12.13 32.03
N PHE A 166 -5.50 12.46 32.02
CA PHE A 166 -4.77 12.76 30.80
C PHE A 166 -4.68 11.55 29.87
N LEU A 167 -4.37 10.36 30.38
CA LEU A 167 -4.30 9.12 29.60
C LEU A 167 -5.65 8.72 29.01
N GLN A 168 -6.73 8.83 29.79
CA GLN A 168 -8.09 8.57 29.32
C GLN A 168 -8.47 9.51 28.18
N ARG A 169 -8.12 10.79 28.30
CA ARG A 169 -8.36 11.80 27.25
C ARG A 169 -7.55 11.54 25.98
N LEU A 170 -6.31 11.08 26.14
CA LEU A 170 -5.45 10.65 25.04
C LEU A 170 -6.08 9.50 24.27
N GLN A 171 -6.60 8.49 24.98
CA GLN A 171 -7.28 7.34 24.38
C GLN A 171 -8.60 7.73 23.69
N SER A 172 -9.33 8.70 24.24
CA SER A 172 -10.59 9.20 23.66
C SER A 172 -10.41 10.28 22.60
N SER A 173 -9.17 10.62 22.21
CA SER A 173 -8.92 11.69 21.25
C SER A 173 -9.43 11.29 19.86
N PRO A 174 -10.12 12.19 19.13
CA PRO A 174 -10.56 11.94 17.77
C PRO A 174 -9.38 11.89 16.76
N GLN A 175 -8.16 12.25 17.17
CA GLN A 175 -7.00 12.32 16.28
C GLN A 175 -6.28 10.96 16.04
N SER A 176 -6.93 9.83 16.34
CA SER A 176 -6.38 8.46 16.14
C SER A 176 -5.00 8.28 16.80
N LEU A 177 -4.96 8.55 18.11
CA LEU A 177 -3.76 8.42 18.93
C LEU A 177 -3.72 7.04 19.59
N ARG A 178 -2.53 6.44 19.65
CA ARG A 178 -2.25 5.17 20.32
C ARG A 178 -1.09 5.36 21.29
N ILE A 179 -1.17 4.74 22.47
CA ILE A 179 -0.07 4.69 23.42
C ILE A 179 0.60 3.33 23.23
N ASP A 180 1.86 3.34 22.78
CA ASP A 180 2.61 2.12 22.51
C ASP A 180 3.40 1.64 23.73
N ASN A 181 3.88 2.58 24.53
CA ASN A 181 4.66 2.31 25.73
C ASN A 181 4.40 3.37 26.80
N ILE A 182 4.40 2.94 28.06
CA ILE A 182 4.30 3.83 29.23
C ILE A 182 5.15 3.30 30.38
N ASP A 183 6.10 4.10 30.84
CA ASP A 183 6.91 3.87 32.02
C ASP A 183 6.53 4.89 33.09
N LEU A 184 5.96 4.41 34.20
CA LEU A 184 5.53 5.25 35.32
C LEU A 184 6.56 5.15 36.45
N ARG A 185 7.12 6.30 36.84
CA ARG A 185 8.12 6.39 37.90
C ARG A 185 7.60 7.24 39.04
N ARG A 186 7.71 6.69 40.24
CA ARG A 186 7.34 7.36 41.49
C ARG A 186 8.51 7.31 42.46
N HIS A 187 8.85 8.44 43.06
CA HIS A 187 9.83 8.47 44.13
C HIS A 187 9.18 7.93 45.42
N PRO A 188 9.86 7.08 46.22
CA PRO A 188 9.26 6.45 47.41
C PRO A 188 8.74 7.45 48.46
N LEU A 189 9.31 8.66 48.48
CA LEU A 189 8.98 9.74 49.41
C LEU A 189 7.95 10.74 48.85
N GLU A 190 7.57 10.62 47.58
CA GLU A 190 6.62 11.54 46.93
C GLU A 190 5.35 10.80 46.53
N GLU A 191 4.21 11.49 46.60
CA GLU A 191 2.93 10.96 46.08
C GLU A 191 2.77 11.19 44.57
N LYS A 192 3.61 12.05 44.00
CA LYS A 192 3.59 12.41 42.58
C LYS A 192 4.25 11.35 41.72
N VAL A 193 3.71 11.19 40.51
CA VAL A 193 4.15 10.21 39.53
C VAL A 193 4.59 10.93 38.27
N SER A 194 5.76 10.56 37.77
CA SER A 194 6.28 10.97 36.46
C SER A 194 6.03 9.86 35.45
N ALA A 195 5.91 10.22 34.17
CA ALA A 195 5.70 9.26 33.10
C ALA A 195 6.62 9.52 31.91
N ASP A 196 7.11 8.44 31.30
CA ASP A 196 7.75 8.47 30.00
C ASP A 196 6.89 7.59 29.07
N MET A 197 6.39 8.15 27.97
CA MET A 197 5.45 7.44 27.11
C MET A 197 5.70 7.69 25.62
N ASP A 198 5.47 6.65 24.83
CA ASP A 198 5.54 6.71 23.37
C ASP A 198 4.12 6.80 22.81
N ILE A 199 3.82 7.94 22.19
CA ILE A 199 2.51 8.23 21.61
C ILE A 199 2.63 8.18 20.09
N THR A 200 1.87 7.29 19.47
CA THR A 200 1.84 7.11 18.03
C THR A 200 0.53 7.64 17.45
N ARG A 201 0.64 8.53 16.46
CA ARG A 201 -0.49 8.96 15.64
C ARG A 201 -0.54 8.13 14.36
N ILE A 202 -1.69 7.55 14.07
CA ILE A 202 -1.93 6.83 12.81
C ILE A 202 -2.51 7.81 11.77
N ILE A 203 -1.90 7.81 10.60
CA ILE A 203 -2.14 8.75 9.50
C ILE A 203 -2.41 7.91 8.27
N THR A 204 -3.56 8.04 7.60
CA THR A 204 -3.71 7.36 6.31
C THR A 204 -2.76 7.98 5.30
N ALA A 205 -1.87 7.16 4.76
CA ALA A 205 -1.20 7.48 3.53
C ALA A 205 -2.30 7.49 2.46
N GLY A 206 -2.66 8.66 1.92
CA GLY A 206 -3.42 8.69 0.68
C GLY A 206 -2.65 7.80 -0.32
N MET A 207 -3.28 6.72 -0.79
CA MET A 207 -2.68 5.60 -1.54
C MET A 207 -1.21 5.82 -1.89
N THR A 208 -0.30 5.36 -1.03
CA THR A 208 1.11 5.29 -1.35
C THR A 208 1.30 4.21 -2.41
N SER A 209 1.39 4.65 -3.66
CA SER A 209 1.96 3.86 -4.75
C SER A 209 3.34 3.41 -4.30
N GLU A 210 3.54 2.10 -4.23
CA GLU A 210 4.75 1.48 -3.71
C GLU A 210 6.00 2.00 -4.44
N GLY A 211 7.03 2.32 -3.65
CA GLY A 211 8.42 2.33 -4.07
C GLY A 211 8.83 3.37 -5.10
N ILE A 212 8.78 4.67 -4.76
CA ILE A 212 9.62 5.68 -5.42
C ILE A 212 10.17 6.62 -4.34
N THR A 213 11.46 6.51 -4.09
CA THR A 213 12.27 7.44 -3.27
C THR A 213 12.02 8.88 -3.70
N SER A 214 11.53 9.71 -2.76
CA SER A 214 11.41 11.18 -2.83
C SER A 214 11.28 11.76 -4.25
N SER A 215 10.22 11.37 -4.95
CA SER A 215 9.87 11.93 -6.24
C SER A 215 8.97 13.14 -6.03
N THR A 216 9.39 14.33 -6.47
CA THR A 216 8.46 15.46 -6.64
C THR A 216 7.29 14.99 -7.50
N VAL A 217 6.07 14.98 -6.94
CA VAL A 217 4.85 14.65 -7.66
C VAL A 217 4.14 15.94 -8.04
N THR A 218 3.87 16.11 -9.32
CA THR A 218 3.12 17.26 -9.86
C THR A 218 1.86 16.76 -10.54
N ASN A 219 0.70 17.06 -9.97
CA ASN A 219 -0.58 16.73 -10.62
C ASN A 219 -0.77 17.62 -11.85
N LEU A 220 -1.33 17.04 -12.92
CA LEU A 220 -1.76 17.82 -14.08
C LEU A 220 -2.97 18.67 -13.69
N SER A 221 -3.01 19.91 -14.20
CA SER A 221 -4.21 20.74 -14.06
C SER A 221 -5.31 20.20 -14.96
N PHE A 222 -6.56 20.31 -14.51
CA PHE A 222 -7.76 20.00 -15.31
C PHE A 222 -8.50 21.26 -15.74
N ASP A 223 -7.87 22.43 -15.59
CA ASP A 223 -8.33 23.67 -16.20
C ASP A 223 -7.96 23.68 -17.70
N PRO A 224 -8.93 23.79 -18.63
CA PRO A 224 -8.65 23.85 -20.06
C PRO A 224 -7.67 24.97 -20.45
N VAL A 225 -7.56 26.06 -19.68
CA VAL A 225 -6.68 27.19 -19.96
C VAL A 225 -5.19 26.82 -19.84
N ASP A 226 -4.86 25.82 -19.03
CA ASP A 226 -3.49 25.35 -18.85
C ASP A 226 -3.00 24.42 -19.97
N TRP A 227 -3.89 24.05 -20.89
CA TRP A 227 -3.63 23.10 -21.97
C TRP A 227 -3.64 23.78 -23.33
N ASN A 228 -2.77 23.32 -24.21
CA ASN A 228 -2.78 23.68 -25.61
C ASN A 228 -3.58 22.62 -26.38
N CYS A 229 -4.62 23.06 -27.08
CA CYS A 229 -5.38 22.23 -28.01
C CYS A 229 -5.33 22.87 -29.40
N THR A 230 -4.77 22.17 -30.37
CA THR A 230 -4.77 22.56 -31.78
C THR A 230 -5.57 21.55 -32.59
N GLY A 231 -6.34 22.01 -33.57
CA GLY A 231 -7.16 21.11 -34.38
C GLY A 231 -8.45 20.60 -33.69
N GLY A 232 -8.81 21.14 -32.52
CA GLY A 232 -10.00 20.76 -31.77
C GLY A 232 -10.38 21.75 -30.67
N THR A 233 -11.36 21.36 -29.85
CA THR A 233 -11.79 22.09 -28.66
C THR A 233 -11.52 21.28 -27.40
N LEU A 234 -11.27 21.96 -26.29
CA LEU A 234 -11.04 21.34 -24.99
C LEU A 234 -12.03 21.90 -23.98
N THR A 235 -12.76 21.04 -23.30
CA THR A 235 -13.78 21.43 -22.31
C THR A 235 -13.61 20.63 -21.03
N ALA A 236 -13.80 21.28 -19.88
CA ALA A 236 -13.89 20.58 -18.59
C ALA A 236 -15.32 20.12 -18.35
N GLN A 237 -15.47 18.89 -17.89
CA GLN A 237 -16.74 18.31 -17.50
C GLN A 237 -16.64 17.75 -16.07
N LYS A 238 -17.77 17.82 -15.35
CA LYS A 238 -17.89 17.30 -13.99
C LYS A 238 -18.57 15.94 -14.05
N ASP A 239 -18.00 14.94 -13.40
CA ASP A 239 -18.64 13.65 -13.17
C ASP A 239 -19.22 13.67 -11.74
N PRO A 240 -20.52 13.42 -11.53
CA PRO A 240 -21.11 13.34 -10.19
C PRO A 240 -20.50 12.25 -9.30
N GLN A 241 -19.81 11.25 -9.87
CA GLN A 241 -19.21 10.13 -9.16
C GLN A 241 -17.66 10.12 -9.21
N LYS A 242 -17.02 11.03 -9.96
CA LYS A 242 -15.55 11.11 -10.11
C LYS A 242 -15.03 12.55 -10.06
N SER A 243 -13.72 12.73 -10.05
CA SER A 243 -13.09 14.05 -10.22
C SER A 243 -13.38 14.67 -11.59
N ASP A 244 -13.28 16.00 -11.67
CA ASP A 244 -13.38 16.75 -12.92
C ASP A 244 -12.45 16.17 -13.99
N PHE A 245 -12.92 16.10 -15.24
CA PHE A 245 -12.18 15.52 -16.36
C PHE A 245 -12.23 16.43 -17.58
N LEU A 246 -11.22 16.33 -18.45
CA LEU A 246 -11.16 17.09 -19.70
C LEU A 246 -11.67 16.24 -20.87
N VAL A 247 -12.42 16.88 -21.76
CA VAL A 247 -12.87 16.30 -23.03
C VAL A 247 -12.28 17.13 -24.14
N ALA A 248 -11.43 16.50 -24.95
CA ALA A 248 -10.93 17.09 -26.17
C ALA A 248 -11.67 16.48 -27.37
N GLU A 249 -12.22 17.34 -28.23
CA GLU A 249 -13.00 16.97 -29.40
C GLU A 249 -12.36 17.57 -30.66
N SER A 250 -11.99 16.69 -31.60
CA SER A 250 -11.34 17.07 -32.84
C SER A 250 -12.32 17.78 -33.77
N THR A 251 -11.97 18.98 -34.24
CA THR A 251 -12.71 19.71 -35.27
C THR A 251 -12.06 19.57 -36.65
N HIS A 252 -10.84 19.04 -36.70
CA HIS A 252 -10.06 18.79 -37.90
C HIS A 252 -9.73 17.30 -38.06
N GLN A 253 -8.99 16.95 -39.12
CA GLN A 253 -8.57 15.56 -39.37
C GLN A 253 -7.56 15.06 -38.32
N THR A 254 -6.80 15.98 -37.72
CA THR A 254 -5.85 15.70 -36.66
C THR A 254 -5.98 16.76 -35.57
N MET A 255 -6.05 16.33 -34.32
CA MET A 255 -6.05 17.19 -33.13
C MET A 255 -4.84 16.87 -32.27
N GLU A 256 -4.17 17.90 -31.78
CA GLU A 256 -3.10 17.76 -30.79
C GLU A 256 -3.50 18.43 -29.48
N VAL A 257 -3.35 17.69 -28.39
CA VAL A 257 -3.64 18.16 -27.03
C VAL A 257 -2.36 18.01 -26.22
N SER A 258 -1.88 19.10 -25.63
CA SER A 258 -0.65 19.06 -24.85
C SER A 258 -0.66 19.97 -23.64
N PHE A 259 0.05 19.55 -22.60
CA PHE A 259 0.26 20.34 -21.40
C PHE A 259 1.74 20.72 -21.31
N VAL A 260 2.05 22.02 -21.26
CA VAL A 260 3.45 22.48 -21.33
C VAL A 260 3.99 22.79 -19.95
N ARG A 261 5.14 22.20 -19.61
CA ARG A 261 5.85 22.44 -18.36
C ARG A 261 7.35 22.63 -18.58
N SER A 262 7.98 23.30 -17.63
CA SER A 262 9.41 23.58 -17.62
C SER A 262 10.11 22.68 -16.62
N PHE A 263 11.17 21.99 -17.07
CA PHE A 263 11.95 21.04 -16.29
C PHE A 263 13.43 21.41 -16.33
N HIS A 264 14.23 20.91 -15.39
CA HIS A 264 15.69 21.04 -15.50
C HIS A 264 16.22 19.95 -16.44
N PRO A 265 17.25 20.26 -17.26
CA PRO A 265 17.91 19.25 -18.08
C PRO A 265 18.45 18.08 -17.24
N GLY A 266 18.51 16.88 -17.82
CA GLY A 266 19.02 15.68 -17.15
C GLY A 266 18.08 15.03 -16.13
N GLU A 267 16.94 15.64 -15.79
CA GLU A 267 15.97 15.03 -14.88
C GLU A 267 15.22 13.87 -15.55
N LYS A 268 14.91 12.84 -14.76
CA LYS A 268 14.02 11.75 -15.17
C LYS A 268 12.66 11.94 -14.54
N TRP A 269 11.61 11.61 -15.28
CA TRP A 269 10.23 11.79 -14.84
C TRP A 269 9.35 10.66 -15.38
N ILE A 270 8.23 10.41 -14.70
CA ILE A 270 7.24 9.41 -15.09
C ILE A 270 5.88 10.11 -15.14
N LEU A 271 5.25 10.08 -16.31
CA LEU A 271 3.86 10.46 -16.49
C LEU A 271 2.97 9.26 -16.22
N GLU A 272 2.00 9.41 -15.32
CA GLU A 272 0.86 8.50 -15.18
C GLU A 272 -0.41 9.27 -15.53
N ILE A 273 -1.16 8.79 -16.53
CA ILE A 273 -2.37 9.46 -17.03
C ILE A 273 -3.49 8.47 -17.36
N ASP A 274 -4.71 8.79 -16.95
CA ASP A 274 -5.91 8.00 -17.19
C ASP A 274 -6.67 8.58 -18.39
N LEU A 275 -6.70 7.83 -19.49
CA LEU A 275 -7.30 8.25 -20.77
C LEU A 275 -8.35 7.25 -21.25
N SER A 276 -9.37 7.73 -21.96
CA SER A 276 -10.23 6.90 -22.81
C SER A 276 -10.46 7.55 -24.16
N THR A 277 -10.57 6.73 -25.20
CA THR A 277 -10.92 7.20 -26.55
C THR A 277 -11.52 6.05 -27.35
N ARG A 278 -12.30 6.40 -28.38
CA ARG A 278 -12.74 5.47 -29.44
C ARG A 278 -12.04 5.72 -30.78
N ALA A 279 -11.14 6.71 -30.82
CA ALA A 279 -10.43 7.12 -32.01
C ALA A 279 -9.01 6.54 -32.02
N GLU A 280 -8.38 6.53 -33.19
CA GLU A 280 -6.95 6.28 -33.30
C GLU A 280 -6.19 7.46 -32.69
N ALA A 281 -5.47 7.21 -31.61
CA ALA A 281 -4.72 8.24 -30.90
C ALA A 281 -3.41 7.69 -30.35
N TYR A 282 -2.44 8.58 -30.20
CA TYR A 282 -1.12 8.26 -29.66
C TYR A 282 -0.76 9.25 -28.56
N LEU A 283 -0.09 8.75 -27.55
CA LEU A 283 0.46 9.51 -26.45
C LEU A 283 1.98 9.50 -26.56
N MET A 284 2.58 10.68 -26.53
CA MET A 284 4.03 10.86 -26.60
C MET A 284 4.48 12.05 -25.76
N LEU A 285 5.77 12.31 -25.83
CA LEU A 285 6.45 13.42 -25.19
C LEU A 285 7.19 14.20 -26.26
N SER A 286 7.05 15.52 -26.26
CA SER A 286 7.74 16.37 -27.24
C SER A 286 8.12 17.72 -26.67
N SER A 287 9.00 18.45 -27.34
CA SER A 287 9.24 19.87 -27.05
C SER A 287 8.27 20.76 -27.85
N PRO A 288 8.05 22.01 -27.43
CA PRO A 288 7.36 22.99 -28.25
C PRO A 288 7.97 23.19 -29.64
N ASP A 289 9.28 22.92 -29.78
CA ASP A 289 10.04 22.96 -31.04
C ASP A 289 9.92 21.66 -31.86
N ASN A 290 8.96 20.79 -31.51
CA ASN A 290 8.65 19.51 -32.16
C ASN A 290 9.78 18.47 -32.10
N VAL A 291 10.69 18.58 -31.14
CA VAL A 291 11.62 17.48 -30.82
C VAL A 291 10.84 16.39 -30.10
N VAL A 292 10.76 15.20 -30.67
CA VAL A 292 10.06 14.05 -30.07
C VAL A 292 11.04 13.27 -29.20
N PHE A 293 10.65 12.98 -27.96
CA PHE A 293 11.43 12.16 -27.03
C PHE A 293 11.07 10.67 -27.16
N GLU A 294 11.96 9.79 -26.70
CA GLU A 294 11.68 8.36 -26.67
C GLU A 294 10.46 8.04 -25.79
N GLY A 295 9.59 7.15 -26.28
CA GLY A 295 8.32 6.80 -25.64
C GLY A 295 7.12 7.31 -26.43
N LYS A 296 6.58 6.44 -27.29
CA LYS A 296 5.29 6.62 -27.98
C LYS A 296 4.40 5.42 -27.66
N GLU A 297 3.24 5.69 -27.11
CA GLU A 297 2.25 4.68 -26.74
C GLU A 297 0.99 4.88 -27.57
N THR A 298 0.49 3.82 -28.20
CA THR A 298 -0.78 3.86 -28.92
C THR A 298 -1.93 3.69 -27.93
N LEU A 299 -2.91 4.59 -27.95
CA LEU A 299 -4.08 4.51 -27.08
C LEU A 299 -5.04 3.43 -27.57
N LYS A 300 -5.56 2.64 -26.63
CA LYS A 300 -6.64 1.69 -26.90
C LYS A 300 -7.93 2.44 -27.26
N ASN A 301 -8.54 2.06 -28.37
CA ASN A 301 -9.69 2.72 -28.98
C ASN A 301 -11.04 2.04 -28.67
N ASP A 302 -11.15 1.31 -27.55
CA ASP A 302 -12.37 0.59 -27.14
C ASP A 302 -13.32 1.44 -26.27
N GLY A 303 -12.96 2.69 -25.99
CA GLY A 303 -13.70 3.61 -25.12
C GLY A 303 -13.62 3.32 -23.62
N LYS A 304 -12.84 2.32 -23.19
CA LYS A 304 -12.58 2.08 -21.76
C LYS A 304 -11.48 2.99 -21.25
N ILE A 305 -11.49 3.21 -19.93
CA ILE A 305 -10.46 4.01 -19.26
C ILE A 305 -9.24 3.12 -19.02
N TYR A 306 -8.08 3.55 -19.49
CA TYR A 306 -6.80 2.92 -19.21
C TYR A 306 -5.84 3.90 -18.58
N ARG A 307 -5.02 3.38 -17.66
CA ARG A 307 -3.88 4.10 -17.10
C ARG A 307 -2.66 3.86 -17.96
N TYR A 308 -2.13 4.92 -18.54
CA TYR A 308 -0.89 4.91 -19.31
C TYR A 308 0.25 5.43 -18.45
N ARG A 309 1.41 4.79 -18.57
CA ARG A 309 2.62 5.16 -17.84
C ARG A 309 3.78 5.32 -18.81
N LEU A 310 4.30 6.54 -18.92
CA LEU A 310 5.46 6.86 -19.77
C LEU A 310 6.60 7.37 -18.91
N SER A 311 7.78 6.79 -19.09
CA SER A 311 9.01 7.27 -18.44
C SER A 311 9.77 8.15 -19.42
N MET A 312 10.34 9.24 -18.92
CA MET A 312 11.11 10.19 -19.70
C MET A 312 12.45 10.48 -19.03
N ALA A 313 13.49 10.57 -19.84
CA ALA A 313 14.80 11.09 -19.44
C ALA A 313 15.06 12.33 -20.29
N LEU A 314 15.17 13.50 -19.64
CA LEU A 314 15.43 14.74 -20.35
C LEU A 314 16.90 14.82 -20.75
N PRO A 315 17.21 15.27 -21.98
CA PRO A 315 18.60 15.39 -22.42
C PRO A 315 19.34 16.42 -21.57
N GLU A 316 20.66 16.23 -21.42
CA GLU A 316 21.52 17.28 -20.90
C GLU A 316 21.55 18.46 -21.89
N SER A 317 21.37 19.66 -21.39
CA SER A 317 21.34 20.89 -22.19
C SER A 317 22.01 22.02 -21.42
N LYS A 318 22.57 22.99 -22.17
CA LYS A 318 23.15 24.20 -21.60
C LYS A 318 22.09 25.21 -21.16
N GLN A 319 20.82 24.98 -21.49
CA GLN A 319 19.70 25.82 -21.06
C GLN A 319 19.35 25.53 -19.60
N GLU A 320 19.02 26.57 -18.84
CA GLU A 320 18.65 26.43 -17.42
C GLU A 320 17.35 25.62 -17.23
N ARG A 321 16.40 25.75 -18.18
CA ARG A 321 15.14 25.00 -18.19
C ARG A 321 14.74 24.58 -19.60
N LEU A 322 14.23 23.36 -19.73
CA LEU A 322 13.64 22.81 -20.96
C LEU A 322 12.11 22.86 -20.88
N ARG A 323 11.47 23.40 -21.92
CA ARG A 323 10.00 23.34 -22.07
C ARG A 323 9.62 22.05 -22.76
N ILE A 324 8.69 21.29 -22.17
CA ILE A 324 8.27 19.97 -22.64
C ILE A 324 6.73 19.93 -22.67
N ARG A 325 6.16 19.38 -23.74
CA ARG A 325 4.75 18.99 -23.89
C ARG A 325 4.55 17.60 -23.28
N ILE A 326 3.87 17.55 -22.15
CA ILE A 326 3.66 16.34 -21.36
C ILE A 326 2.31 16.36 -20.61
N PRO A 327 1.33 15.53 -21.03
CA PRO A 327 1.34 14.66 -22.21
C PRO A 327 1.35 15.48 -23.52
N HIS A 328 1.75 14.85 -24.63
CA HIS A 328 1.41 15.26 -26.00
C HIS A 328 0.56 14.16 -26.64
N ILE A 329 -0.73 14.42 -26.80
CA ILE A 329 -1.72 13.48 -27.33
C ILE A 329 -2.05 13.91 -28.76
N ILE A 330 -1.96 12.99 -29.71
CA ILE A 330 -2.36 13.21 -31.10
C ILE A 330 -3.55 12.29 -31.39
N VAL A 331 -4.67 12.86 -31.80
CA VAL A 331 -5.91 12.16 -32.13
C VAL A 331 -6.19 12.31 -33.62
N GLN A 332 -6.53 11.22 -34.29
CA GLN A 332 -6.90 11.19 -35.70
C GLN A 332 -8.42 11.09 -35.87
N GLY A 333 -8.93 11.72 -36.92
CA GLY A 333 -10.34 11.73 -37.30
C GLY A 333 -11.10 12.97 -36.82
N ASN A 334 -11.95 13.50 -37.71
CA ASN A 334 -12.86 14.60 -37.39
C ASN A 334 -14.01 14.12 -36.48
N GLY A 335 -14.34 14.90 -35.45
CA GLY A 335 -15.33 14.54 -34.43
C GLY A 335 -14.84 13.51 -33.40
N SER A 336 -13.58 13.07 -33.49
CA SER A 336 -12.97 12.15 -32.55
C SER A 336 -12.81 12.77 -31.16
N LYS A 337 -13.06 11.98 -30.11
CA LYS A 337 -12.97 12.45 -28.72
C LYS A 337 -11.92 11.68 -27.93
N VAL A 338 -11.21 12.39 -27.06
CA VAL A 338 -10.38 11.81 -26.01
C VAL A 338 -10.78 12.41 -24.66
N PHE A 339 -10.92 11.55 -23.67
CA PHE A 339 -11.31 11.90 -22.31
C PHE A 339 -10.09 11.73 -21.40
N ILE A 340 -9.78 12.75 -20.61
CA ILE A 340 -8.61 12.81 -19.72
C ILE A 340 -9.12 12.93 -18.28
N TYR A 341 -9.00 11.86 -17.49
CA TYR A 341 -9.63 11.76 -16.17
C TYR A 341 -8.71 12.07 -15.00
N ASN A 342 -7.44 11.69 -15.11
CA ASN A 342 -6.46 11.88 -14.05
C ASN A 342 -5.06 11.91 -14.66
N GLY A 343 -4.12 12.62 -14.05
CA GLY A 343 -2.78 12.79 -14.58
C GLY A 343 -1.81 13.34 -13.54
N LYS A 344 -0.64 12.73 -13.44
CA LYS A 344 0.44 13.20 -12.58
C LYS A 344 1.81 12.91 -13.19
N LEU A 345 2.76 13.77 -12.84
CA LEU A 345 4.17 13.66 -13.14
C LEU A 345 4.91 13.31 -11.86
N ILE A 346 5.84 12.37 -11.96
CA ILE A 346 6.58 11.83 -10.82
C ILE A 346 8.06 11.92 -11.18
N LYS A 347 8.84 12.70 -10.46
CA LYS A 347 10.29 12.80 -10.69
C LYS A 347 10.97 11.46 -10.36
N ALA A 348 11.56 10.78 -11.34
CA ALA A 348 12.35 9.59 -11.10
C ALA A 348 13.76 9.99 -10.64
N GLY A 349 14.21 9.45 -9.51
CA GLY A 349 15.52 9.70 -8.91
C GLY A 349 16.69 9.13 -9.72
#